data_AF-A0A1G7ZKI3-F1
#
_entry.id   AF-A0A1G7ZKI3-F1
#
_cell.length_a   1.000
_cell.length_b   1.000
_cell.length_c   1.000
_cell.angle_alpha   90.00
_cell.angle_beta   90.00
_cell.angle_gamma   90.00
#
_symmetry.space_group_name_H-M   'P 1'
#
loop_
_entity.id
_entity.type
_entity.pdbx_description
1 polymer ?
#
loop_
_entity_poly.entity_id
_entity_poly.type
_entity_poly.pdbx_seq_one_letter_code
_entity_poly.pdbx_strand_id
1 'polypeptide(L)'
;MLCDITYEQGEVVAVTPREFGAFNDCSIRRPDANKISEKKNWGPASKGVSERMFPLTGLEQGGYIDQFRIASFHKRGEQVTLYGEDCSVSGYTYFYKTLTDWVCQQMNEQQDAGPKENIKQLLVDANYPEQVLLAVGATRYTPYGESNFLERGDVSMVVVYDNQLYTPQQIAHFALTDQLEQRGIASVVQTVY
;
A
#
# COMPACT_ATOMS: atom_id res chain seq x y z
N MET A 1 -5.92 1.02 -0.98
CA MET A 1 -7.22 1.55 -1.41
C MET A 1 -8.31 0.74 -0.76
N LEU A 2 -9.36 1.39 -0.24
CA LEU A 2 -10.59 0.74 0.17
C LEU A 2 -11.52 0.65 -1.04
N CYS A 3 -12.01 -0.55 -1.33
CA CYS A 3 -12.87 -0.81 -2.48
C CYS A 3 -14.11 -1.58 -2.06
N ASP A 4 -15.25 -1.22 -2.64
CA ASP A 4 -16.46 -2.04 -2.57
C ASP A 4 -16.38 -3.17 -3.60
N ILE A 5 -16.90 -4.34 -3.22
CA ILE A 5 -17.02 -5.51 -4.09
C ILE A 5 -18.49 -5.75 -4.42
N THR A 6 -18.78 -5.92 -5.70
CA THR A 6 -20.11 -6.34 -6.16
C THR A 6 -20.05 -7.79 -6.61
N TYR A 7 -20.99 -8.59 -6.10
CA TYR A 7 -21.12 -10.00 -6.44
C TYR A 7 -22.40 -10.29 -7.23
N GLU A 8 -22.31 -11.18 -8.21
CA GLU A 8 -23.46 -11.79 -8.88
C GLU A 8 -23.26 -13.30 -8.94
N GLN A 9 -24.24 -14.07 -8.44
CA GLN A 9 -24.20 -15.54 -8.42
C GLN A 9 -22.90 -16.12 -7.81
N GLY A 10 -22.29 -15.42 -6.85
CA GLY A 10 -21.06 -15.83 -6.18
C GLY A 10 -19.76 -15.49 -6.92
N GLU A 11 -19.84 -14.77 -8.06
CA GLU A 11 -18.68 -14.21 -8.76
C GLU A 11 -18.54 -12.72 -8.47
N VAL A 12 -17.30 -12.22 -8.44
CA VAL A 12 -17.04 -10.77 -8.40
C VAL A 12 -17.29 -10.18 -9.78
N VAL A 13 -18.19 -9.22 -9.90
CA VAL A 13 -18.47 -8.53 -11.17
C VAL A 13 -17.90 -7.11 -11.22
N ALA A 14 -17.63 -6.51 -10.06
CA ALA A 14 -17.03 -5.18 -9.98
C ALA A 14 -16.20 -4.98 -8.71
N VAL A 15 -15.12 -4.22 -8.87
CA VAL A 15 -14.27 -3.70 -7.79
C VAL A 15 -14.29 -2.18 -7.90
N THR A 16 -14.94 -1.49 -6.96
CA THR A 16 -15.17 -0.04 -7.03
C THR A 16 -14.34 0.69 -5.98
N PRO A 17 -13.26 1.40 -6.34
CA PRO A 17 -12.47 2.17 -5.39
C PRO A 17 -13.28 3.30 -4.74
N ARG A 18 -13.17 3.43 -3.41
CA ARG A 18 -13.84 4.47 -2.61
C ARG A 18 -12.87 5.43 -1.97
N GLU A 19 -11.76 4.92 -1.46
CA GLU A 19 -10.77 5.74 -0.77
C GLU A 19 -9.36 5.19 -0.96
N PHE A 20 -8.36 6.04 -0.77
CA PHE A 20 -6.95 5.64 -0.78
C PHE A 20 -6.15 6.36 0.29
N GLY A 21 -5.02 5.79 0.66
CA GLY A 21 -4.12 6.34 1.68
C GLY A 21 -2.83 5.55 1.72
N ALA A 22 -2.00 5.86 2.70
CA ALA A 22 -0.75 5.14 2.90
C ALA A 22 -1.03 3.74 3.47
N PHE A 23 -0.23 2.77 3.02
CA PHE A 23 -0.29 1.41 3.51
C PHE A 23 1.12 0.88 3.72
N ASN A 24 1.39 0.32 4.90
CA ASN A 24 2.61 -0.41 5.18
C ASN A 24 2.40 -1.90 4.91
N ASP A 25 3.22 -2.48 4.03
CA ASP A 25 3.19 -3.90 3.67
C ASP A 25 4.55 -4.60 3.94
N CYS A 26 5.13 -4.38 5.12
CA CYS A 26 6.42 -4.95 5.49
C CYS A 26 6.44 -6.49 5.35
N SER A 27 7.48 -7.01 4.71
CA SER A 27 7.65 -8.44 4.48
C SER A 27 8.92 -8.93 5.15
N ILE A 28 8.86 -10.08 5.81
CA ILE A 28 10.06 -10.71 6.34
C ILE A 28 10.77 -11.50 5.23
N ARG A 29 12.11 -11.48 5.25
CA ARG A 29 12.91 -12.33 4.36
C ARG A 29 12.84 -13.76 4.85
N ARG A 30 12.05 -14.57 4.15
CA ARG A 30 11.91 -16.01 4.40
C ARG A 30 12.15 -16.76 3.09
N PRO A 31 13.38 -17.25 2.84
CA PRO A 31 13.76 -17.90 1.59
C PRO A 31 12.91 -19.13 1.29
N ASP A 32 12.53 -19.87 2.33
CA ASP A 32 11.78 -21.13 2.22
C ASP A 32 10.26 -20.94 2.30
N ALA A 33 9.76 -19.72 2.07
CA ALA A 33 8.32 -19.46 2.07
C ALA A 33 7.66 -20.03 0.81
N ASN A 34 6.66 -20.89 1.00
CA ASN A 34 5.89 -21.46 -0.10
C ASN A 34 4.90 -20.45 -0.67
N LYS A 35 4.32 -19.62 0.21
CA LYS A 35 3.31 -18.61 -0.12
C LYS A 35 3.79 -17.19 0.15
N ILE A 36 3.21 -16.21 -0.54
CA ILE A 36 3.49 -14.79 -0.24
C ILE A 36 2.99 -14.44 1.15
N SER A 37 1.80 -14.92 1.54
CA SER A 37 1.21 -14.67 2.87
C SER A 37 2.10 -15.11 4.03
N GLU A 38 2.91 -16.17 3.87
CA GLU A 38 3.85 -16.66 4.90
C GLU A 38 5.00 -15.67 5.22
N LYS A 39 5.19 -14.65 4.38
CA LYS A 39 6.14 -13.55 4.58
C LYS A 39 5.47 -12.30 5.16
N LYS A 40 4.15 -12.31 5.32
CA LYS A 40 3.34 -11.20 5.81
C LYS A 40 2.92 -11.46 7.27
N ASN A 41 2.35 -10.44 7.91
CA ASN A 41 1.74 -10.55 9.25
C ASN A 41 2.65 -11.15 10.33
N TRP A 42 3.96 -10.87 10.25
CA TRP A 42 4.97 -11.44 11.13
C TRP A 42 5.12 -10.69 12.46
N GLY A 43 4.44 -9.56 12.62
CA GLY A 43 4.43 -8.78 13.85
C GLY A 43 3.41 -7.63 13.83
N PRO A 44 3.12 -7.01 14.99
CA PRO A 44 2.10 -5.96 15.10
C PRO A 44 2.33 -4.75 14.18
N ALA A 45 3.59 -4.41 13.91
CA ALA A 45 4.00 -3.30 13.05
C ALA A 45 4.32 -3.72 11.59
N SER A 46 4.00 -4.97 11.21
CA SER A 46 4.29 -5.49 9.86
C SER A 46 3.28 -5.08 8.80
N LYS A 47 2.10 -4.60 9.23
CA LYS A 47 1.04 -4.04 8.38
C LYS A 47 0.47 -2.79 9.03
N GLY A 48 0.00 -1.87 8.21
CA GLY A 48 -0.71 -0.69 8.68
C GLY A 48 -1.43 0.01 7.55
N VAL A 49 -2.58 0.59 7.85
CA VAL A 49 -3.32 1.50 6.96
C VAL A 49 -3.38 2.86 7.63
N SER A 50 -3.27 3.93 6.87
CA SER A 50 -3.37 5.28 7.42
C SER A 50 -4.78 5.53 7.95
N GLU A 51 -4.89 6.16 9.12
CA GLU A 51 -6.20 6.54 9.68
C GLU A 51 -6.91 7.54 8.79
N ARG A 52 -6.15 8.47 8.20
CA ARG A 52 -6.66 9.35 7.15
C ARG A 52 -6.63 8.62 5.81
N MET A 53 -7.77 8.61 5.15
CA MET A 53 -7.92 8.20 3.76
C MET A 53 -8.48 9.38 2.96
N PHE A 54 -8.16 9.43 1.68
CA PHE A 54 -8.67 10.41 0.72
C PHE A 54 -9.77 9.77 -0.13
N PRO A 55 -10.88 10.48 -0.36
CA PRO A 55 -11.97 9.95 -1.18
C PRO A 55 -11.53 9.79 -2.64
N LEU A 56 -12.05 8.75 -3.27
CA LEU A 56 -11.99 8.49 -4.70
C LEU A 56 -13.39 8.55 -5.28
N THR A 57 -13.57 9.39 -6.29
CA THR A 57 -14.76 9.37 -7.14
C THR A 57 -14.60 8.40 -8.31
N GLY A 58 -13.38 7.96 -8.60
CA GLY A 58 -13.02 7.04 -9.67
C GLY A 58 -11.51 6.82 -9.74
N LEU A 59 -11.09 5.87 -10.58
CA LEU A 59 -9.68 5.55 -10.83
C LEU A 59 -9.37 5.73 -12.32
N GLU A 60 -9.37 6.98 -12.77
CA GLU A 60 -9.17 7.37 -14.17
C GLU A 60 -7.93 8.24 -14.33
N GLN A 61 -7.30 8.16 -15.50
CA GLN A 61 -6.13 8.98 -15.84
C GLN A 61 -6.51 10.46 -15.89
N GLY A 62 -5.70 11.31 -15.25
CA GLY A 62 -5.98 12.73 -15.04
C GLY A 62 -6.95 13.00 -13.88
N GLY A 63 -7.37 11.97 -13.16
CA GLY A 63 -8.27 12.09 -12.01
C GLY A 63 -7.58 12.63 -10.76
N TYR A 64 -8.34 12.81 -9.68
CA TYR A 64 -7.86 13.39 -8.42
C TYR A 64 -6.66 12.65 -7.82
N ILE A 65 -6.56 11.33 -7.97
CA ILE A 65 -5.45 10.54 -7.43
C ILE A 65 -4.09 10.86 -8.09
N ASP A 66 -4.09 11.41 -9.32
CA ASP A 66 -2.86 11.64 -10.08
C ASP A 66 -2.01 12.80 -9.56
N GLN A 67 -2.60 13.67 -8.72
CA GLN A 67 -1.85 14.72 -8.04
C GLN A 67 -1.04 14.18 -6.84
N PHE A 68 -1.29 12.94 -6.42
CA PHE A 68 -0.67 12.36 -5.24
C PHE A 68 0.65 11.65 -5.56
N ARG A 69 1.53 11.70 -4.58
CA ARG A 69 2.83 11.03 -4.57
C ARG A 69 2.95 10.14 -3.35
N ILE A 70 3.83 9.17 -3.45
CA ILE A 70 4.17 8.26 -2.35
C ILE A 70 5.69 8.28 -2.12
N ALA A 71 6.07 8.31 -0.85
CA ALA A 71 7.45 8.16 -0.39
C ALA A 71 7.47 7.27 0.85
N SER A 72 8.61 6.65 1.13
CA SER A 72 8.81 5.92 2.39
C SER A 72 10.14 6.27 3.02
N PHE A 73 10.15 6.32 4.35
CA PHE A 73 11.32 6.65 5.15
C PHE A 73 11.56 5.57 6.20
N HIS A 74 12.84 5.38 6.49
CA HIS A 74 13.33 4.53 7.56
C HIS A 74 14.04 5.42 8.56
N LYS A 75 13.59 5.36 9.83
CA LYS A 75 14.24 6.04 10.94
C LYS A 75 14.90 5.03 11.86
N ARG A 76 16.18 5.27 12.17
CA ARG A 76 16.99 4.52 13.13
C ARG A 76 17.67 5.49 14.08
N GLY A 77 17.29 5.46 15.35
CA GLY A 77 17.65 6.51 16.30
C GLY A 77 17.15 7.87 15.80
N GLU A 78 18.06 8.85 15.69
CA GLU A 78 17.75 10.20 15.19
C GLU A 78 17.86 10.34 13.67
N GLN A 79 18.42 9.34 12.97
CA GLN A 79 18.61 9.42 11.53
C GLN A 79 17.34 9.00 10.79
N VAL A 80 16.84 9.87 9.90
CA VAL A 80 15.75 9.57 8.96
C VAL A 80 16.32 9.53 7.55
N THR A 81 16.08 8.43 6.84
CA THR A 81 16.59 8.20 5.47
C THR A 81 15.46 7.81 4.54
N LEU A 82 15.47 8.35 3.32
CA LEU A 82 14.54 7.94 2.26
C LEU A 82 14.79 6.46 1.90
N TYR A 83 13.78 5.63 2.09
CA TYR A 83 13.86 4.19 1.92
C TYR A 83 13.40 3.74 0.53
N GLY A 84 12.23 4.21 0.11
CA GLY A 84 11.71 4.06 -1.23
C GLY A 84 11.74 5.39 -1.97
N GLU A 85 12.02 5.34 -3.27
CA GLU A 85 11.99 6.50 -4.15
C GLU A 85 10.64 7.21 -4.04
N ASP A 86 10.69 8.53 -4.05
CA ASP A 86 9.51 9.37 -4.14
C ASP A 86 8.97 9.32 -5.58
N CYS A 87 7.74 8.82 -5.75
CA CYS A 87 7.14 8.68 -7.06
C CYS A 87 5.68 9.12 -7.10
N SER A 88 5.23 9.51 -8.29
CA SER A 88 3.82 9.77 -8.56
C SER A 88 3.02 8.47 -8.49
N VAL A 89 1.84 8.50 -7.89
CA VAL A 89 0.92 7.35 -7.90
C VAL A 89 0.51 6.99 -9.33
N SER A 90 0.39 8.00 -10.21
CA SER A 90 0.16 7.80 -11.65
C SER A 90 1.34 7.17 -12.40
N GLY A 91 2.52 7.02 -11.76
CA GLY A 91 3.69 6.38 -12.33
C GLY A 91 3.66 4.85 -12.29
N TYR A 92 2.64 4.25 -11.67
CA TYR A 92 2.47 2.80 -11.64
C TYR A 92 2.01 2.28 -13.01
N THR A 93 2.75 1.33 -13.59
CA THR A 93 2.50 0.79 -14.94
C THR A 93 1.16 0.05 -15.04
N TYR A 94 0.66 -0.48 -13.92
CA TYR A 94 -0.57 -1.27 -13.85
C TYR A 94 -1.59 -0.58 -12.93
N PHE A 95 -2.33 0.38 -13.49
CA PHE A 95 -3.19 1.27 -12.71
C PHE A 95 -4.53 1.56 -13.41
N TYR A 96 -5.37 2.41 -12.80
CA TYR A 96 -6.70 2.79 -13.31
C TYR A 96 -7.62 1.59 -13.57
N LYS A 97 -8.46 1.67 -14.61
CA LYS A 97 -9.37 0.60 -15.01
C LYS A 97 -8.65 -0.74 -15.22
N THR A 98 -7.43 -0.71 -15.78
CA THR A 98 -6.62 -1.92 -15.99
C THR A 98 -6.38 -2.66 -14.67
N LEU A 99 -6.11 -1.94 -13.59
CA LEU A 99 -5.95 -2.52 -12.26
C LEU A 99 -7.27 -3.12 -11.74
N THR A 100 -8.38 -2.38 -11.80
CA THR A 100 -9.65 -2.86 -11.25
C THR A 100 -10.19 -4.07 -12.02
N ASP A 101 -10.07 -4.06 -13.35
CA ASP A 101 -10.46 -5.18 -14.21
C ASP A 101 -9.64 -6.42 -13.90
N TRP A 102 -8.33 -6.26 -13.75
CA TRP A 102 -7.44 -7.36 -13.42
C TRP A 102 -7.69 -7.92 -12.03
N VAL A 103 -7.89 -7.07 -11.02
CA VAL A 103 -8.21 -7.52 -9.67
C VAL A 103 -9.52 -8.31 -9.69
N CYS A 104 -10.54 -7.80 -10.38
CA CYS A 104 -11.82 -8.51 -10.58
C CYS A 104 -11.58 -9.89 -11.20
N GLN A 105 -10.81 -9.96 -12.28
CA GLN A 105 -10.46 -11.22 -12.93
C GLN A 105 -9.71 -12.18 -11.98
N GLN A 106 -8.69 -11.69 -11.25
CA GLN A 106 -7.92 -12.53 -10.33
C GLN A 106 -8.77 -13.02 -9.15
N MET A 107 -9.72 -12.23 -8.66
CA MET A 107 -10.64 -12.65 -7.60
C MET A 107 -11.48 -13.88 -8.00
N ASN A 108 -11.78 -14.05 -9.30
CA ASN A 108 -12.56 -15.18 -9.78
C ASN A 108 -11.69 -16.34 -10.30
N GLU A 109 -10.54 -16.03 -10.92
CA GLU A 109 -9.78 -17.00 -11.71
C GLU A 109 -8.46 -17.45 -11.08
N GLN A 110 -7.90 -16.69 -10.12
CA GLN A 110 -6.60 -17.02 -9.53
C GLN A 110 -6.65 -18.36 -8.80
N GLN A 111 -5.91 -19.32 -9.33
CA GLN A 111 -5.74 -20.64 -8.72
C GLN A 111 -4.68 -20.62 -7.63
N ASP A 112 -4.81 -21.56 -6.69
CA ASP A 112 -3.73 -21.89 -5.75
C ASP A 112 -2.57 -22.52 -6.55
N ALA A 113 -1.52 -21.73 -6.79
CA ALA A 113 -0.38 -22.17 -7.59
C ALA A 113 0.88 -21.37 -7.24
N GLY A 114 1.96 -22.11 -6.96
CA GLY A 114 3.22 -21.54 -6.52
C GLY A 114 3.01 -20.61 -5.32
N PRO A 115 3.45 -19.34 -5.40
CA PRO A 115 3.39 -18.41 -4.28
C PRO A 115 2.01 -17.80 -4.03
N LYS A 116 1.02 -18.10 -4.89
CA LYS A 116 -0.32 -17.49 -4.89
C LYS A 116 -1.35 -18.39 -4.19
N GLU A 117 -2.27 -17.76 -3.47
CA GLU A 117 -3.45 -18.38 -2.89
C GLU A 117 -4.64 -18.33 -3.86
N ASN A 118 -5.64 -19.21 -3.67
CA ASN A 118 -6.91 -19.13 -4.38
C ASN A 118 -7.78 -18.02 -3.80
N ILE A 119 -7.87 -16.89 -4.49
CA ILE A 119 -8.60 -15.71 -3.98
C ILE A 119 -10.10 -16.00 -3.89
N LYS A 120 -10.68 -16.70 -4.88
CA LYS A 120 -12.10 -17.03 -4.88
C LYS A 120 -12.50 -17.83 -3.64
N GLN A 121 -11.69 -18.81 -3.27
CA GLN A 121 -11.93 -19.60 -2.06
C GLN A 121 -11.81 -18.72 -0.80
N LEU A 122 -10.82 -17.82 -0.73
CA LEU A 122 -10.69 -16.88 0.40
C LEU A 122 -11.91 -15.95 0.54
N LEU A 123 -12.51 -15.52 -0.58
CA LEU A 123 -13.75 -14.72 -0.55
C LEU A 123 -14.93 -15.54 -0.03
N VAL A 124 -15.05 -16.81 -0.42
CA VAL A 124 -16.08 -17.73 0.10
C VAL A 124 -15.89 -17.95 1.60
N ASP A 125 -14.67 -18.24 2.05
CA ASP A 125 -14.34 -18.49 3.45
C ASP A 125 -14.57 -17.25 4.33
N ALA A 126 -14.38 -16.05 3.76
CA ALA A 126 -14.69 -14.78 4.39
C ALA A 126 -16.18 -14.37 4.28
N ASN A 127 -17.03 -15.25 3.76
CA ASN A 127 -18.47 -15.03 3.54
C ASN A 127 -18.78 -13.78 2.70
N TYR A 128 -18.11 -13.66 1.54
CA TYR A 128 -18.35 -12.62 0.53
C TYR A 128 -18.32 -11.19 1.10
N PRO A 129 -17.15 -10.70 1.55
CA PRO A 129 -17.04 -9.39 2.16
C PRO A 129 -17.43 -8.27 1.19
N GLU A 130 -18.24 -7.32 1.66
CA GLU A 130 -18.68 -6.18 0.84
C GLU A 130 -17.54 -5.22 0.48
N GLN A 131 -16.45 -5.24 1.27
CA GLN A 131 -15.31 -4.36 1.09
C GLN A 131 -13.97 -5.08 1.25
N VAL A 132 -12.97 -4.58 0.52
CA VAL A 132 -11.59 -5.04 0.61
C VAL A 132 -10.62 -3.87 0.67
N LEU A 133 -9.48 -4.11 1.32
CA LEU A 133 -8.32 -3.24 1.23
C LEU A 133 -7.33 -3.80 0.21
N LEU A 134 -7.12 -3.06 -0.88
CA LEU A 134 -6.16 -3.37 -1.92
C LEU A 134 -4.86 -2.59 -1.71
N ALA A 135 -3.75 -3.30 -1.48
CA ALA A 135 -2.40 -2.73 -1.48
C ALA A 135 -1.81 -2.81 -2.90
N VAL A 136 -1.59 -1.67 -3.55
CA VAL A 136 -1.28 -1.56 -5.00
C VAL A 136 0.23 -1.56 -5.28
N GLY A 137 1.01 -2.23 -4.41
CA GLY A 137 2.47 -2.31 -4.52
C GLY A 137 3.22 -1.19 -3.80
N ALA A 138 4.55 -1.18 -3.99
CA ALA A 138 5.49 -0.29 -3.31
C ALA A 138 6.34 0.47 -4.32
N THR A 139 6.97 1.56 -3.88
CA THR A 139 7.93 2.29 -4.70
C THR A 139 9.22 1.50 -4.85
N ARG A 140 10.05 1.87 -5.84
CA ARG A 140 11.38 1.28 -5.99
C ARG A 140 12.22 1.67 -4.78
N TYR A 141 13.11 0.78 -4.34
CA TYR A 141 14.04 1.11 -3.26
C TYR A 141 15.06 2.16 -3.72
N THR A 142 15.45 3.03 -2.80
CA THR A 142 16.71 3.78 -2.93
C THR A 142 17.89 2.82 -2.74
N PRO A 143 19.13 3.19 -3.11
CA PRO A 143 20.32 2.37 -2.80
C PRO A 143 20.46 2.03 -1.31
N TYR A 144 19.99 2.93 -0.44
CA TYR A 144 19.89 2.67 0.99
C TYR A 144 18.86 1.57 1.30
N GLY A 145 17.64 1.68 0.77
CA GLY A 145 16.57 0.71 1.00
C GLY A 145 16.87 -0.71 0.49
N GLU A 146 17.70 -0.85 -0.55
CA GLU A 146 18.12 -2.16 -1.07
C GLU A 146 19.00 -2.94 -0.08
N SER A 147 19.74 -2.24 0.79
CA SER A 147 20.78 -2.80 1.64
C SER A 147 20.51 -2.68 3.14
N ASN A 148 19.48 -1.94 3.56
CA ASN A 148 19.13 -1.73 4.96
C ASN A 148 17.77 -2.37 5.29
N PHE A 149 17.73 -3.17 6.35
CA PHE A 149 16.51 -3.84 6.82
C PHE A 149 16.10 -3.31 8.19
N LEU A 150 14.80 -3.35 8.45
CA LEU A 150 14.23 -2.94 9.73
C LEU A 150 14.74 -3.84 10.86
N GLU A 151 15.15 -3.20 11.95
CA GLU A 151 15.55 -3.79 13.22
C GLU A 151 14.59 -3.33 14.33
N ARG A 152 14.63 -4.00 15.48
CA ARG A 152 13.85 -3.58 16.65
C ARG A 152 14.24 -2.16 17.07
N GLY A 153 13.24 -1.32 17.32
CA GLY A 153 13.41 0.10 17.64
C GLY A 153 13.44 1.02 16.42
N ASP A 154 13.55 0.50 15.20
CA ASP A 154 13.41 1.31 14.00
C ASP A 154 11.96 1.77 13.81
N VAL A 155 11.77 2.84 13.04
CA VAL A 155 10.45 3.32 12.62
C VAL A 155 10.35 3.28 11.10
N SER A 156 9.30 2.60 10.61
CA SER A 156 8.89 2.61 9.21
C SER A 156 7.86 3.72 8.99
N MET A 157 8.04 4.50 7.93
CA MET A 157 7.12 5.57 7.55
C MET A 157 6.74 5.40 6.09
N VAL A 158 5.44 5.31 5.80
CA VAL A 158 4.91 5.40 4.43
C VAL A 158 4.04 6.64 4.36
N VAL A 159 4.26 7.47 3.35
CA VAL A 159 3.61 8.78 3.22
C VAL A 159 3.02 8.92 1.82
N VAL A 160 1.71 9.14 1.76
CA VAL A 160 1.00 9.56 0.55
C VAL A 160 0.61 11.02 0.72
N TYR A 161 0.98 11.87 -0.24
CA TYR A 161 0.79 13.31 -0.10
C TYR A 161 0.41 13.99 -1.42
N ASP A 162 -0.29 15.11 -1.30
CA ASP A 162 -0.69 15.97 -2.42
C ASP A 162 0.50 16.82 -2.91
N ASN A 163 0.95 16.57 -4.14
CA ASN A 163 2.08 17.27 -4.75
C ASN A 163 1.78 18.73 -5.12
N GLN A 164 0.52 19.16 -5.07
CA GLN A 164 0.18 20.57 -5.23
C GLN A 164 0.43 21.38 -3.94
N LEU A 165 0.47 20.70 -2.79
CA LEU A 165 0.65 21.33 -1.48
C LEU A 165 2.10 21.23 -0.96
N TYR A 166 2.78 20.12 -1.24
CA TYR A 166 4.11 19.86 -0.69
C TYR A 166 5.10 19.36 -1.74
N THR A 167 6.37 19.73 -1.54
CA THR A 167 7.49 19.16 -2.30
C THR A 167 8.06 17.94 -1.58
N PRO A 168 8.79 17.04 -2.29
CA PRO A 168 9.49 15.93 -1.65
C PRO A 168 10.42 16.36 -0.50
N GLN A 169 11.07 17.53 -0.61
CA GLN A 169 11.95 18.06 0.43
C GLN A 169 11.18 18.47 1.69
N GLN A 170 9.97 19.02 1.55
CA GLN A 170 9.11 19.33 2.69
C GLN A 170 8.62 18.05 3.38
N ILE A 171 8.25 17.02 2.61
CA ILE A 171 7.84 15.73 3.16
C ILE A 171 9.00 15.05 3.92
N ALA A 172 10.20 15.08 3.36
CA ALA A 172 11.39 14.59 4.06
C ALA A 172 11.67 15.37 5.35
N HIS A 173 11.48 16.70 5.34
CA HIS A 173 11.59 17.51 6.54
C HIS A 173 10.54 17.13 7.59
N PHE A 174 9.27 16.94 7.20
CA PHE A 174 8.21 16.52 8.11
C PHE A 174 8.42 15.11 8.68
N ALA A 175 8.99 14.19 7.90
CA ALA A 175 9.39 12.88 8.40
C ALA A 175 10.50 12.98 9.46
N LEU A 176 11.44 13.91 9.28
CA LEU A 176 12.51 14.18 10.24
C LEU A 176 11.99 14.83 11.53
N THR A 177 11.06 15.79 11.43
CA THR A 177 10.54 16.57 12.56
C THR A 177 9.29 16.00 13.22
N ASP A 178 8.83 14.81 12.79
CA ASP A 178 7.61 14.15 13.27
C ASP A 178 6.34 14.99 13.06
N GLN A 179 6.21 15.58 11.88
CA GLN A 179 5.13 16.51 11.50
C GLN A 179 4.30 16.02 10.31
N LEU A 180 4.14 14.70 10.15
CA LEU A 180 3.42 14.10 9.02
C LEU A 180 1.88 14.22 9.11
N GLU A 181 1.34 14.72 10.22
CA GLU A 181 -0.10 14.96 10.41
C GLU A 181 -0.57 16.29 9.80
N GLN A 182 -0.26 16.53 8.52
CA GLN A 182 -0.68 17.74 7.81
C GLN A 182 -1.88 17.48 6.89
N ARG A 183 -2.67 18.52 6.58
CA ARG A 183 -3.70 18.45 5.53
C ARG A 183 -3.09 17.99 4.22
N GLY A 184 -3.74 17.06 3.50
CA GLY A 184 -3.22 16.57 2.22
C GLY A 184 -2.08 15.54 2.36
N ILE A 185 -1.79 15.09 3.59
CA ILE A 185 -0.94 13.94 3.89
C ILE A 185 -1.78 12.83 4.53
N ALA A 186 -1.58 11.61 4.08
CA ALA A 186 -1.96 10.38 4.75
C ALA A 186 -0.68 9.57 5.00
N SER A 187 -0.42 9.19 6.24
CA SER A 187 0.80 8.50 6.63
C SER A 187 0.53 7.28 7.50
N VAL A 188 1.45 6.33 7.45
CA VAL A 188 1.56 5.20 8.37
C VAL A 188 2.94 5.27 8.98
N VAL A 189 3.02 5.52 10.28
CA VAL A 189 4.26 5.60 11.06
C VAL A 189 4.22 4.50 12.12
N GLN A 190 5.12 3.53 12.03
CA GLN A 190 5.09 2.34 12.90
C GLN A 190 6.48 2.00 13.42
N THR A 191 6.60 1.89 14.74
CA THR A 191 7.80 1.38 15.42
C THR A 191 7.84 -0.13 15.36
N VAL A 192 9.02 -0.68 15.06
CA VAL A 192 9.26 -2.12 14.99
C VAL A 192 9.64 -2.65 16.37
N TYR A 193 8.98 -3.72 16.82
CA TYR A 193 9.16 -4.33 18.15
C TYR A 193 9.75 -5.75 18.05
#